data_AF-A0A924CPF5-F1
#
_entry.id   AF-A0A924CPF5-F1
#
_cell.length_a   1.000
_cell.length_b   1.000
_cell.length_c   1.000
_cell.angle_alpha   90.00
_cell.angle_beta   90.00
_cell.angle_gamma   90.00
#
_symmetry.space_group_name_H-M   'P 1'
#
loop_
_entity.id
_entity.type
_entity.pdbx_description
1 polymer ?
#
loop_
_entity_poly.entity_id
_entity_poly.type
_entity_poly.pdbx_seq_one_letter_code
_entity_poly.pdbx_strand_id
1 'polypeptide(L)' 'YPQGLVLRSSAAQDPGTIGGLEFNETLTVVETSLDGEWQKVRTSKDKEGWVRGGNIQKN' A
#
# COMPACT_ATOMS: atom_id res chain seq x y z
N TYR A 1 -16.35 -4.22 7.74
CA TYR A 1 -15.25 -3.42 7.15
C TYR A 1 -14.57 -4.28 6.11
N PRO A 2 -14.33 -3.81 4.87
CA PRO A 2 -13.63 -4.65 3.91
C PRO A 2 -12.22 -4.88 4.49
N GLN A 3 -11.85 -6.15 4.70
CA GLN A 3 -10.59 -6.56 5.33
C GLN A 3 -9.39 -6.42 4.38
N GLY A 4 -9.41 -5.40 3.52
CA GLY A 4 -8.43 -5.16 2.47
C GLY A 4 -7.53 -3.96 2.78
N LEU A 5 -6.30 -4.00 2.28
CA LEU A 5 -5.36 -2.89 2.41
C LEU A 5 -5.72 -1.80 1.38
N VAL A 6 -5.90 -0.57 1.84
CA VAL A 6 -6.27 0.56 0.96
C VAL A 6 -5.05 1.02 0.18
N LEU A 7 -5.13 0.97 -1.15
CA LEU A 7 -4.11 1.47 -2.05
C LEU A 7 -4.42 2.92 -2.42
N ARG A 8 -3.48 3.81 -2.14
CA ARG A 8 -3.63 5.26 -2.34
C ARG A 8 -2.70 5.80 -3.43
N SER A 9 -3.10 6.92 -4.05
CA SER A 9 -2.31 7.54 -5.13
C SER A 9 -1.03 8.22 -4.67
N SER A 10 -0.94 8.67 -3.42
CA SER A 10 0.27 9.29 -2.84
C SER A 10 0.42 9.00 -1.35
N ALA A 11 1.58 9.35 -0.80
CA ALA A 11 1.91 9.30 0.64
C ALA A 11 1.47 10.58 1.37
N ALA A 12 0.24 11.03 1.17
CA ALA A 12 -0.31 12.22 1.83
C ALA A 12 -1.32 11.83 2.93
N GLN A 13 -1.79 12.80 3.70
CA GLN A 13 -2.78 12.58 4.75
C GLN A 13 -4.18 12.25 4.19
N ASP A 14 -4.55 12.83 3.02
CA ASP A 14 -5.82 12.54 2.33
C ASP A 14 -5.68 12.26 0.81
N PRO A 15 -4.95 11.21 0.40
CA PRO A 15 -4.81 10.86 -0.99
C PRO A 15 -6.01 10.03 -1.45
N GLY A 16 -6.45 10.33 -2.68
CA GLY A 16 -7.52 9.59 -3.34
C GLY A 16 -7.25 8.09 -3.31
N THR A 17 -8.28 7.33 -2.93
CA THR A 17 -8.23 5.86 -2.94
C THR A 17 -8.27 5.40 -4.39
N ILE A 18 -7.24 4.68 -4.83
CA ILE A 18 -7.13 4.16 -6.20
C ILE A 18 -7.43 2.66 -6.29
N GLY A 19 -7.78 2.05 -5.16
CA GLY A 19 -8.27 0.68 -5.07
C GLY A 19 -8.09 0.07 -3.68
N GLY A 20 -8.53 -1.17 -3.55
CA GLY A 20 -8.15 -2.05 -2.45
C GLY A 20 -7.28 -3.19 -2.97
N LEU A 21 -6.41 -3.69 -2.12
CA LEU A 21 -5.68 -4.93 -2.32
C LEU A 21 -6.44 -6.06 -1.63
N GLU A 22 -6.42 -7.24 -2.21
CA GLU A 22 -7.08 -8.40 -1.62
C GLU A 22 -6.32 -8.90 -0.38
N PHE A 23 -7.04 -9.59 0.51
CA PHE A 23 -6.41 -10.21 1.67
C PHE A 23 -5.41 -11.28 1.22
N ASN A 24 -4.20 -11.28 1.78
CA ASN A 24 -3.06 -12.13 1.36
C ASN A 24 -2.53 -11.91 -0.07
N GLU A 25 -2.79 -10.77 -0.70
CA GLU A 25 -2.13 -10.42 -1.95
C GLU A 25 -0.61 -10.22 -1.71
N THR A 26 0.23 -10.95 -2.44
CA THR A 26 1.69 -10.78 -2.39
C THR A 26 2.09 -9.51 -3.13
N LEU A 27 2.84 -8.66 -2.43
CA LEU A 27 3.26 -7.35 -2.92
C LEU A 27 4.77 -7.17 -2.73
N THR A 28 5.36 -6.37 -3.61
CA THR A 28 6.75 -5.93 -3.45
C THR A 28 6.75 -4.51 -2.88
N VAL A 29 7.42 -4.31 -1.76
CA VAL A 29 7.69 -2.96 -1.23
C VAL A 29 8.82 -2.34 -2.05
N VAL A 30 8.52 -1.23 -2.72
CA VAL A 30 9.45 -0.54 -3.62
C VAL A 30 10.10 0.66 -2.92
N GLU A 31 9.37 1.32 -2.02
CA GLU A 31 9.82 2.51 -1.31
C GLU A 31 9.16 2.60 0.06
N THR A 32 9.82 3.25 1.01
CA THR A 32 9.24 3.67 2.29
C THR A 32 9.42 5.18 2.41
N SER A 33 8.37 5.90 2.80
CA SER A 33 8.42 7.35 2.98
C SER A 33 9.43 7.73 4.07
N LEU A 34 9.91 8.97 4.02
CA LEU A 34 10.91 9.49 4.96
C LEU A 34 10.49 9.41 6.44
N ASP A 35 9.19 9.56 6.70
CA ASP A 35 8.58 9.45 8.03
C ASP A 35 8.25 7.99 8.44
N GLY A 36 8.41 7.04 7.52
CA GLY A 36 8.08 5.63 7.74
C GLY A 36 6.58 5.32 7.80
N GLU A 37 5.70 6.32 7.66
CA GLU A 37 4.25 6.13 7.75
C GLU A 37 3.65 5.49 6.49
N TRP A 38 4.35 5.52 5.36
CA TRP A 38 3.86 5.04 4.08
C TRP A 38 4.87 4.12 3.40
N GLN A 39 4.33 3.09 2.75
CA GLN A 39 5.11 2.18 1.94
C GLN A 39 4.51 2.14 0.54
N LYS A 40 5.34 2.39 -0.47
CA LYS A 40 4.96 2.22 -1.85
C LYS A 40 5.08 0.74 -2.18
N VAL A 41 3.98 0.16 -2.65
CA VAL A 41 3.90 -1.24 -3.05
C VAL A 41 3.63 -1.36 -4.53
N ARG A 42 4.12 -2.44 -5.12
CA ARG A 42 3.81 -2.87 -6.48
C ARG A 42 3.20 -4.27 -6.45
N THR A 43 2.08 -4.44 -7.15
CA THR A 43 1.40 -5.72 -7.35
C THR A 43 2.06 -6.52 -8.47
N SER A 44 1.73 -7.81 -8.59
CA SER A 44 2.19 -8.66 -9.70
C SER A 44 1.69 -8.21 -11.09
N LYS A 45 0.67 -7.35 -11.12
CA LYS A 45 0.10 -6.75 -12.35
C LYS A 45 0.70 -5.38 -12.67
N ASP A 46 1.87 -5.06 -12.11
CA ASP A 46 2.56 -3.75 -12.24
C ASP A 46 1.76 -2.52 -11.76
N LYS A 47 0.64 -2.73 -11.05
CA LYS A 47 -0.08 -1.62 -10.39
C LYS A 47 0.67 -1.18 -9.15
N GLU A 48 0.86 0.14 -9.01
CA GLU A 48 1.55 0.76 -7.88
C GLU A 48 0.61 1.62 -7.03
N GLY A 49 0.98 1.78 -5.76
CA GLY A 49 0.37 2.78 -4.89
C GLY A 49 0.94 2.74 -3.48
N TRP A 50 0.40 3.59 -2.62
CA TRP A 50 0.85 3.76 -1.26
C TRP A 50 -0.11 3.11 -0.28
N VAL A 51 0.46 2.40 0.69
CA VAL A 51 -0.26 1.79 1.80
C VAL A 51 0.35 2.29 3.11
N ARG A 52 -0.45 2.35 4.17
CA ARG A 52 0.04 2.81 5.47
C ARG A 52 1.00 1.75 6.05
N GLY A 53 2.18 2.20 6.47
CA GLY A 53 3.18 1.38 7.14
C GLY A 53 2.58 0.69 8.37
N GLY A 54 3.04 -0.53 8.65
CA GLY A 54 2.54 -1.37 9.75
C GLY A 54 1.35 -2.26 9.39
N ASN A 55 0.71 -2.07 8.22
CA ASN A 55 -0.33 -2.98 7.71
C ASN A 55 0.19 -4.05 6.74
N ILE A 56 1.52 -4.16 6.57
CA ILE A 56 2.16 -5.18 5.73
C ILE A 56 3.00 -6.08 6.62
N GLN A 57 2.77 -7.40 6.55
CA GLN A 57 3.59 -8.37 7.25
C GLN A 57 4.75 -8.80 6.36
N LYS A 58 5.98 -8.56 6.81
CA LYS A 58 7.19 -9.10 6.17
C LYS A 58 7.38 -10.53 6.65
N ASN A 59 7.59 -11.46 5.73
CA ASN A 59 7.95 -12.85 6.03
C ASN A 59 9.47 -13.01 6.05
#